data_AF-A0A447RNX1-F1
#
_entry.id   AF-A0A447RNX1-F1
#
_cell.length_a   1.000
_cell.length_b   1.000
_cell.length_c   1.000
_cell.angle_alpha   90.00
_cell.angle_beta   90.00
_cell.angle_gamma   90.00
#
_symmetry.space_group_name_H-M   'P 1'
#
loop_
_entity.id
_entity.type
_entity.pdbx_description
1 polymer ?
#
loop_
_entity_poly.entity_id
_entity_poly.type
_entity_poly.pdbx_seq_one_letter_code
_entity_poly.pdbx_strand_id
1 'polypeptide(L)'
;MTTSPVSRCPQTIRQAEQQLDIANHRLNIHIPQQYIEHYPRDYVSPMRFDEGINAAFVNYSYSTDANNGDGGSHQYQYLSLNSGINIASWRLRNNAYWNKFSGQADKWQSIASWAETNIIPWRSRLVVGQTSTDNSVFDSVQFRGVQLGTDAEMRPSSQTGFAPVIRGVANSNARVEVRQNNYLIYSENVPAGPFELNDINAVNRSGDFYVTVIEADGSQTTFTVAYTTLPQLVRAGQWNYQLSAGKYHDGADGYAPALMQSSLSYGLNNTFTLYGGALAAENYRAGAFGVGSNLGEIGALLSRLYAGGTTLANGQRKQGGSVRFLYAKSFLSSKTDFQIAGYRYSTAGYYSLSDAVNERRRWHNGLYENDYWPSDEYESWQASAPQHYYTSWFL
;
A
#
# COMPACT_ATOMS: atom_id res chain seq x y z
N MET A 1 51.29 -31.93 -15.23
CA MET A 1 51.02 -30.84 -14.27
C MET A 1 49.82 -31.27 -13.45
N THR A 2 50.04 -31.50 -12.17
CA THR A 2 49.11 -32.15 -11.23
C THR A 2 48.08 -31.14 -10.71
N THR A 3 46.79 -31.42 -10.93
CA THR A 3 45.68 -30.71 -10.30
C THR A 3 45.71 -30.99 -8.79
N SER A 4 45.93 -29.95 -7.98
CA SER A 4 45.92 -30.05 -6.50
C SER A 4 44.49 -30.19 -5.95
N PRO A 5 44.32 -30.84 -4.79
CA PRO A 5 43.01 -31.16 -4.24
C PRO A 5 42.31 -29.92 -3.69
N VAL A 6 40.99 -29.86 -3.91
CA VAL A 6 40.06 -28.88 -3.34
C VAL A 6 40.19 -28.88 -1.81
N SER A 7 40.85 -27.86 -1.24
CA SER A 7 40.96 -27.70 0.21
C SER A 7 39.67 -27.11 0.76
N ARG A 8 38.97 -27.87 1.62
CA ARG A 8 37.76 -27.42 2.32
C ARG A 8 38.08 -26.27 3.28
N CYS A 9 37.37 -25.15 3.12
CA CYS A 9 37.42 -24.00 4.02
C CYS A 9 36.92 -24.39 5.44
N PRO A 10 37.55 -23.96 6.55
CA PRO A 10 37.25 -24.43 7.91
C PRO A 10 35.93 -23.88 8.52
N GLN A 11 35.14 -23.09 7.79
CA GLN A 11 33.73 -22.85 8.09
C GLN A 11 32.89 -23.34 6.90
N THR A 12 32.37 -24.56 7.03
CA THR A 12 31.83 -25.33 5.90
C THR A 12 30.46 -24.81 5.44
N ILE A 13 30.45 -23.80 4.58
CA ILE A 13 29.26 -23.47 3.77
C ILE A 13 29.03 -24.67 2.82
N ARG A 14 27.85 -25.30 2.88
CA ARG A 14 27.54 -26.46 2.02
C ARG A 14 27.59 -26.05 0.55
N GLN A 15 28.21 -26.89 -0.28
CA GLN A 15 28.36 -26.68 -1.74
C GLN A 15 29.22 -25.46 -2.13
N ALA A 16 29.98 -24.88 -1.20
CA ALA A 16 31.02 -23.91 -1.55
C ALA A 16 32.34 -24.63 -1.91
N GLU A 17 33.02 -24.17 -2.96
CA GLU A 17 34.27 -24.73 -3.46
C GLU A 17 35.34 -23.66 -3.59
N GLN A 18 36.61 -24.05 -3.47
CA GLN A 18 37.76 -23.17 -3.66
C GLN A 18 38.82 -23.88 -4.50
N GLN A 19 39.32 -23.19 -5.53
CA GLN A 19 40.33 -23.71 -6.43
C GLN A 19 41.44 -22.67 -6.62
N LEU A 20 42.66 -23.01 -6.19
CA LEU A 20 43.84 -22.18 -6.37
C LEU A 20 44.52 -22.52 -7.70
N ASP A 21 44.60 -21.53 -8.57
CA ASP A 21 45.36 -21.54 -9.82
C ASP A 21 46.69 -20.81 -9.61
N ILE A 22 47.68 -21.56 -9.14
CA ILE A 22 49.02 -21.04 -8.78
C ILE A 22 49.70 -20.40 -9.99
N ALA A 23 49.55 -20.99 -11.18
CA ALA A 23 50.20 -20.53 -12.41
C ALA A 23 49.75 -19.12 -12.80
N ASN A 24 48.49 -18.76 -12.52
CA ASN A 24 47.93 -17.45 -12.80
C ASN A 24 47.79 -16.55 -11.54
N HIS A 25 48.32 -16.99 -10.39
CA HIS A 25 48.12 -16.34 -9.09
C HIS A 25 46.65 -15.99 -8.79
N ARG A 26 45.72 -16.89 -9.12
CA ARG A 26 44.27 -16.67 -8.99
C ARG A 26 43.65 -17.69 -8.05
N LEU A 27 42.82 -17.22 -7.11
CA LEU A 27 41.98 -18.08 -6.27
C LEU A 27 40.52 -17.97 -6.74
N ASN A 28 39.98 -19.04 -7.29
CA ASN A 28 38.57 -19.13 -7.67
C ASN A 28 37.78 -19.63 -6.45
N ILE A 29 36.77 -18.87 -6.05
CA ILE A 29 35.88 -19.21 -4.93
C ILE A 29 34.46 -19.32 -5.48
N HIS A 30 33.83 -20.47 -5.30
CA HIS A 30 32.44 -20.73 -5.68
C HIS A 30 31.59 -20.81 -4.42
N ILE A 31 30.57 -19.96 -4.31
CA ILE A 31 29.64 -19.95 -3.18
C ILE A 31 28.22 -19.95 -3.75
N PRO A 32 27.35 -20.87 -3.36
CA PRO A 32 25.95 -20.85 -3.78
C PRO A 32 25.29 -19.52 -3.42
N GLN A 33 24.52 -18.94 -4.36
CA GLN A 33 23.93 -17.61 -4.23
C GLN A 33 23.13 -17.43 -2.94
N GLN A 34 22.47 -18.48 -2.45
CA GLN A 34 21.70 -18.46 -1.20
C GLN A 34 22.50 -18.05 0.06
N TYR A 35 23.83 -18.12 0.03
CA TYR A 35 24.71 -17.75 1.16
C TYR A 35 25.35 -16.37 0.99
N ILE A 36 25.10 -15.69 -0.12
CA ILE A 36 25.58 -14.34 -0.41
C ILE A 36 24.43 -13.38 -0.15
N GLU A 37 24.70 -12.24 0.48
CA GLU A 37 23.71 -11.17 0.58
C GLU A 37 23.46 -10.62 -0.83
N HIS A 38 22.29 -10.95 -1.38
CA HIS A 38 21.91 -10.55 -2.73
C HIS A 38 21.29 -9.15 -2.69
N TYR A 39 21.98 -8.21 -3.32
CA TYR A 39 21.41 -6.90 -3.61
C TYR A 39 20.64 -6.98 -4.92
N PRO A 40 19.36 -6.55 -4.95
CA PRO A 40 18.61 -6.45 -6.19
C PRO A 40 19.38 -5.65 -7.24
N ARG A 41 19.18 -5.96 -8.52
CA ARG A 41 19.87 -5.29 -9.65
C ARG A 41 19.78 -3.76 -9.66
N ASP A 42 18.71 -3.22 -9.09
CA ASP A 42 18.39 -1.79 -8.99
C ASP A 42 18.58 -1.25 -7.56
N TYR A 43 19.34 -1.96 -6.74
CA TYR A 43 19.69 -1.53 -5.39
C TYR A 43 20.53 -0.26 -5.41
N VAL A 44 20.10 0.71 -4.60
CA VAL A 44 20.85 1.92 -4.29
C VAL A 44 21.17 1.90 -2.81
N SER A 45 22.47 2.03 -2.49
CA SER A 45 22.90 2.12 -1.10
C SER A 45 22.26 3.33 -0.42
N PRO A 46 21.69 3.18 0.79
CA PRO A 46 21.11 4.30 1.52
C PRO A 46 22.10 5.43 1.84
N MET A 47 23.41 5.14 1.83
CA MET A 47 24.46 6.16 1.97
C MET A 47 24.50 7.16 0.81
N ARG A 48 23.84 6.84 -0.32
CA ARG A 48 23.72 7.72 -1.49
C ARG A 48 22.43 8.52 -1.50
N PHE A 49 21.55 8.36 -0.51
CA PHE A 49 20.32 9.15 -0.44
C PHE A 49 20.67 10.58 -0.07
N ASP A 50 20.33 11.50 -0.96
CA ASP A 50 20.46 12.94 -0.75
C ASP A 50 19.13 13.47 -0.17
N GLU A 51 19.22 14.22 0.93
CA GLU A 51 18.05 14.85 1.54
C GLU A 51 17.57 16.09 0.76
N GLY A 52 18.39 16.55 -0.19
CA GLY A 52 18.15 17.73 -1.02
C GLY A 52 18.64 19.01 -0.37
N ILE A 53 18.25 20.13 -0.97
CA ILE A 53 18.61 21.47 -0.50
C ILE A 53 17.48 22.09 0.31
N ASN A 54 17.84 23.06 1.16
CA ASN A 54 16.86 23.91 1.81
C ASN A 54 16.20 24.81 0.75
N ALA A 55 14.88 24.72 0.63
CA ALA A 55 14.12 25.47 -0.37
C ALA A 55 12.69 25.70 0.10
N ALA A 56 12.10 26.83 -0.29
CA ALA A 56 10.68 27.08 -0.16
C ALA A 56 10.07 27.25 -1.56
N PHE A 57 8.86 26.74 -1.74
CA PHE A 57 8.17 26.78 -3.02
C PHE A 57 6.65 26.87 -2.84
N VAL A 58 5.99 27.36 -3.88
CA VAL A 58 4.53 27.38 -3.99
C VAL A 58 4.13 26.96 -5.41
N ASN A 59 3.28 25.96 -5.49
CA ASN A 59 2.61 25.57 -6.73
C ASN A 59 1.19 26.10 -6.66
N TYR A 60 0.73 26.78 -7.73
CA TYR A 60 -0.59 27.35 -7.80
C TYR A 60 -1.31 26.91 -9.07
N SER A 61 -2.64 26.73 -8.96
CA SER A 61 -3.53 26.53 -10.11
C SER A 61 -4.74 27.42 -9.94
N TYR A 62 -5.00 28.27 -10.93
CA TYR A 62 -6.12 29.21 -10.93
C TYR A 62 -7.04 28.91 -12.12
N SER A 63 -8.33 28.76 -11.84
CA SER A 63 -9.36 28.59 -12.86
C SER A 63 -10.51 29.56 -12.61
N THR A 64 -11.12 30.04 -13.69
CA THR A 64 -12.33 30.84 -13.64
C THR A 64 -13.30 30.38 -14.70
N ASP A 65 -14.56 30.31 -14.32
CA ASP A 65 -15.67 29.94 -15.17
C ASP A 65 -16.69 31.07 -15.12
N ALA A 66 -17.13 31.53 -16.29
CA ALA A 66 -18.18 32.53 -16.42
C ALA A 66 -19.30 31.94 -17.26
N ASN A 67 -20.51 31.90 -16.70
CA ASN A 67 -21.71 31.45 -17.38
C ASN A 67 -22.66 32.64 -17.56
N ASN A 68 -23.02 32.91 -18.81
CA ASN A 68 -23.90 34.01 -19.19
C ASN A 68 -25.15 33.40 -19.84
N GLY A 69 -26.30 33.58 -19.20
CA GLY A 69 -27.58 33.13 -19.73
C GLY A 69 -28.67 34.17 -19.52
N ASP A 70 -29.89 33.87 -19.97
CA ASP A 70 -31.04 34.78 -19.91
C ASP A 70 -31.41 35.19 -18.47
N GLY A 71 -31.02 34.41 -17.47
CA GLY A 71 -31.22 34.68 -16.04
C GLY A 71 -30.10 35.47 -15.32
N GLY A 72 -28.99 35.80 -16.00
CA GLY A 72 -27.88 36.56 -15.42
C GLY A 72 -26.48 36.06 -15.78
N SER A 73 -25.46 36.72 -15.22
CA SER A 73 -24.05 36.34 -15.33
C SER A 73 -23.56 35.80 -13.99
N HIS A 74 -23.11 34.54 -13.98
CA HIS A 74 -22.51 33.90 -12.83
C HIS A 74 -21.03 33.63 -13.11
N GLN A 75 -20.18 34.00 -12.15
CA GLN A 75 -18.76 33.73 -12.20
C GLN A 75 -18.35 32.87 -11.01
N TYR A 76 -17.57 31.82 -11.29
CA TYR A 76 -16.85 31.04 -10.30
C TYR A 76 -15.35 31.24 -10.50
N GLN A 77 -14.63 31.37 -9.40
CA GLN A 77 -13.17 31.46 -9.36
C GLN A 77 -12.65 30.46 -8.34
N TYR A 78 -11.58 29.77 -8.69
CA TYR A 78 -10.94 28.77 -7.84
C TYR A 78 -9.42 28.91 -7.94
N LEU A 79 -8.75 28.93 -6.79
CA LEU A 79 -7.31 28.92 -6.65
C LEU A 79 -6.92 27.77 -5.73
N SER A 80 -6.11 26.83 -6.23
CA SER A 80 -5.46 25.81 -5.41
C SER A 80 -4.01 26.21 -5.18
N LEU A 81 -3.54 26.08 -3.93
CA LEU A 81 -2.17 26.33 -3.52
C LEU A 81 -1.60 25.10 -2.82
N ASN A 82 -0.48 24.60 -3.33
CA ASN A 82 0.33 23.57 -2.69
C ASN A 82 1.69 24.18 -2.38
N SER A 83 1.90 24.53 -1.12
CA SER A 83 3.12 25.18 -0.64
C SER A 83 3.99 24.22 0.16
N GLY A 84 5.30 24.46 0.16
CA GLY A 84 6.22 23.62 0.88
C GLY A 84 7.51 24.30 1.26
N ILE A 85 8.09 23.84 2.36
CA ILE A 85 9.42 24.21 2.83
C ILE A 85 10.19 22.93 3.10
N ASN A 86 11.38 22.81 2.53
CA ASN A 86 12.32 21.73 2.81
C ASN A 86 13.44 22.30 3.69
N ILE A 87 13.72 21.65 4.82
CA ILE A 87 14.83 21.99 5.72
C ILE A 87 15.50 20.68 6.13
N ALA A 88 16.70 20.44 5.62
CA ALA A 88 17.38 19.14 5.74
C ALA A 88 16.42 17.99 5.33
N SER A 89 16.28 16.96 6.15
CA SER A 89 15.39 15.83 5.89
C SER A 89 13.90 16.12 6.13
N TRP A 90 13.55 17.28 6.68
CA TRP A 90 12.16 17.64 6.96
C TRP A 90 11.52 18.32 5.78
N ARG A 91 10.35 17.81 5.41
CA ARG A 91 9.50 18.33 4.34
C ARG A 91 8.20 18.84 4.97
N LEU A 92 8.04 20.16 5.04
CA LEU A 92 6.81 20.79 5.48
C LEU A 92 5.94 21.06 4.25
N ARG A 93 4.64 20.78 4.35
CA ARG A 93 3.68 20.90 3.25
C ARG A 93 2.37 21.51 3.75
N ASN A 94 1.75 22.33 2.91
CA ASN A 94 0.42 22.86 3.12
C ASN A 94 -0.36 22.88 1.80
N ASN A 95 -1.56 22.31 1.83
CA ASN A 95 -2.52 22.35 0.73
C ASN A 95 -3.70 23.22 1.15
N ALA A 96 -3.98 24.26 0.37
CA ALA A 96 -5.08 25.18 0.60
C ALA A 96 -5.80 25.49 -0.71
N TYR A 97 -7.04 25.94 -0.58
CA TYR A 97 -7.77 26.49 -1.71
C TYR A 97 -8.52 27.75 -1.32
N TRP A 98 -8.76 28.58 -2.33
CA TRP A 98 -9.63 29.72 -2.27
C TRP A 98 -10.67 29.61 -3.38
N ASN A 99 -11.92 29.91 -3.08
CA ASN A 99 -12.94 30.03 -4.11
C ASN A 99 -13.88 31.19 -3.86
N LYS A 100 -14.50 31.64 -4.96
CA LYS A 100 -15.47 32.71 -4.95
C LYS A 100 -16.53 32.45 -6.01
N PHE A 101 -17.79 32.47 -5.59
CA PHE A 101 -18.95 32.43 -6.47
C PHE A 101 -19.63 33.80 -6.49
N SER A 102 -20.16 34.22 -7.65
CA SER A 102 -20.85 35.49 -7.80
C SER A 102 -21.98 35.64 -6.78
N GLY A 103 -22.02 36.78 -6.08
CA GLY A 103 -23.01 37.03 -5.02
C GLY A 103 -22.75 36.33 -3.68
N GLN A 104 -21.67 35.53 -3.54
CA GLN A 104 -21.27 34.92 -2.27
C GLN A 104 -19.97 35.51 -1.73
N ALA A 105 -19.76 35.35 -0.42
CA ALA A 105 -18.48 35.64 0.21
C ALA A 105 -17.40 34.68 -0.31
N ASP A 106 -16.16 35.15 -0.32
CA ASP A 106 -15.03 34.30 -0.62
C ASP A 106 -14.74 33.31 0.51
N LYS A 107 -14.23 32.13 0.17
CA LYS A 107 -13.86 31.11 1.16
C LYS A 107 -12.42 30.70 0.94
N TRP A 108 -11.64 30.83 2.01
CA TRP A 108 -10.28 30.30 2.09
C TRP A 108 -10.27 29.12 3.05
N GLN A 109 -9.76 27.97 2.61
CA GLN A 109 -9.68 26.78 3.45
C GLN A 109 -8.35 26.05 3.27
N SER A 110 -7.66 25.82 4.39
CA SER A 110 -6.53 24.90 4.45
C SER A 110 -7.04 23.47 4.56
N ILE A 111 -6.75 22.65 3.56
CA ILE A 111 -7.15 21.23 3.51
C ILE A 111 -6.28 20.44 4.49
N ALA A 112 -4.96 20.54 4.34
CA ALA A 112 -4.02 19.76 5.16
C ALA A 112 -2.69 20.50 5.31
N SER A 113 -2.13 20.43 6.52
CA SER A 113 -0.75 20.84 6.82
C SER A 113 -0.04 19.71 7.56
N TRP A 114 1.16 19.35 7.09
CA TRP A 114 1.96 18.32 7.74
C TRP A 114 3.45 18.56 7.55
N ALA A 115 4.23 17.92 8.41
CA ALA A 115 5.67 17.79 8.28
C ALA A 115 5.99 16.29 8.18
N GLU A 116 6.88 15.92 7.27
CA GLU A 116 7.31 14.53 7.08
C GLU A 116 8.83 14.42 6.99
N THR A 117 9.36 13.29 7.46
CA THR A 117 10.76 12.90 7.32
C THR A 117 10.87 11.40 7.15
N ASN A 118 11.92 10.98 6.46
CA ASN A 118 12.26 9.58 6.26
C ASN A 118 13.09 9.06 7.45
N ILE A 119 12.85 7.81 7.85
CA ILE A 119 13.64 7.03 8.80
C ILE A 119 14.25 5.85 8.02
N ILE A 120 15.40 6.12 7.42
CA ILE A 120 16.09 5.21 6.50
C ILE A 120 16.37 3.82 7.11
N PRO A 121 16.87 3.68 8.36
CA PRO A 121 17.16 2.36 8.94
C PRO A 121 15.93 1.46 9.07
N TRP A 122 14.74 2.04 9.13
CA TRP A 122 13.47 1.30 9.26
C TRP A 122 12.70 1.26 7.95
N ARG A 123 13.23 1.85 6.87
CA ARG A 123 12.52 2.04 5.59
C ARG A 123 11.12 2.60 5.80
N SER A 124 11.03 3.66 6.59
CA SER A 124 9.76 4.17 7.09
C SER A 124 9.69 5.68 6.98
N ARG A 125 8.48 6.22 6.95
CA ARG A 125 8.19 7.65 6.95
C ARG A 125 7.48 8.03 8.24
N LEU A 126 7.97 9.09 8.87
CA LEU A 126 7.32 9.76 9.99
C LEU A 126 6.58 10.98 9.45
N VAL A 127 5.29 11.08 9.75
CA VAL A 127 4.43 12.22 9.40
C VAL A 127 3.84 12.79 10.67
N VAL A 128 3.86 14.11 10.80
CA VAL A 128 3.26 14.88 11.91
C VAL A 128 2.37 15.97 11.32
N GLY A 129 1.09 15.98 11.67
CA GLY A 129 0.11 16.93 11.15
C GLY A 129 -1.16 16.25 10.65
N GLN A 130 -1.81 16.85 9.65
CA GLN A 130 -3.00 16.31 9.01
C GLN A 130 -2.63 15.33 7.91
N THR A 131 -3.07 14.08 8.02
CA THR A 131 -2.83 13.01 7.04
C THR A 131 -3.95 11.98 7.10
N SER A 132 -3.87 10.95 6.24
CA SER A 132 -4.77 9.80 6.24
C SER A 132 -4.04 8.54 6.65
N THR A 133 -4.75 7.60 7.26
CA THR A 133 -4.24 6.24 7.43
C THR A 133 -4.24 5.49 6.10
N ASP A 134 -3.31 4.54 5.91
CA ASP A 134 -3.40 3.60 4.79
C ASP A 134 -4.70 2.77 4.83
N ASN A 135 -5.02 2.12 3.71
CA ASN A 135 -6.16 1.22 3.60
C ASN A 135 -5.78 -0.27 3.67
N SER A 136 -4.59 -0.59 4.18
CA SER A 136 -4.02 -1.94 4.13
C SER A 136 -4.90 -2.93 4.91
N VAL A 137 -5.35 -2.51 6.10
CA VAL A 137 -6.18 -3.33 6.99
C VAL A 137 -7.57 -2.72 7.14
N PHE A 138 -7.68 -1.52 7.72
CA PHE A 138 -8.92 -0.80 7.96
C PHE A 138 -9.31 0.11 6.79
N ASP A 139 -10.52 0.64 6.84
CA ASP A 139 -10.92 1.75 5.97
C ASP A 139 -10.07 3.00 6.32
N SER A 140 -9.63 3.74 5.31
CA SER A 140 -8.77 4.91 5.51
C SER A 140 -9.54 6.02 6.21
N VAL A 141 -8.94 6.60 7.24
CA VAL A 141 -9.50 7.73 7.98
C VAL A 141 -8.52 8.89 7.98
N GLN A 142 -9.05 10.10 7.84
CA GLN A 142 -8.28 11.32 7.97
C GLN A 142 -8.15 11.70 9.45
N PHE A 143 -6.96 12.14 9.86
CA PHE A 143 -6.68 12.50 11.24
C PHE A 143 -5.59 13.56 11.33
N ARG A 144 -5.53 14.22 12.48
CA ARG A 144 -4.44 15.13 12.86
C ARG A 144 -3.65 14.52 14.01
N GLY A 145 -2.36 14.23 13.78
CA GLY A 145 -1.52 13.60 14.80
C GLY A 145 -0.16 13.17 14.28
N VAL A 146 0.30 12.00 14.70
CA VAL A 146 1.58 11.41 14.33
C VAL A 146 1.34 10.05 13.66
N GLN A 147 2.08 9.78 12.59
CA GLN A 147 2.07 8.54 11.84
C GLN A 147 3.50 8.05 11.61
N LEU A 148 3.75 6.78 11.86
CA LEU A 148 4.98 6.10 11.44
C LEU A 148 4.57 4.89 10.61
N GLY A 149 5.01 4.81 9.36
CA GLY A 149 4.66 3.69 8.50
C GLY A 149 5.79 3.31 7.55
N THR A 150 5.77 2.06 7.09
CA THR A 150 6.68 1.57 6.05
C THR A 150 6.53 2.38 4.78
N ASP A 151 7.65 2.80 4.20
CA ASP A 151 7.70 3.46 2.90
C ASP A 151 8.20 2.47 1.85
N ALA A 152 7.29 1.98 1.01
CA ALA A 152 7.61 0.98 0.00
C ALA A 152 8.57 1.52 -1.08
N GLU A 153 8.57 2.84 -1.32
CA GLU A 153 9.42 3.50 -2.32
C GLU A 153 10.90 3.54 -1.89
N MET A 154 11.20 3.27 -0.61
CA MET A 154 12.59 3.07 -0.16
C MET A 154 13.15 1.69 -0.53
N ARG A 155 12.32 0.79 -1.06
CA ARG A 155 12.79 -0.49 -1.59
C ARG A 155 13.25 -0.29 -3.04
N PRO A 156 14.19 -1.12 -3.53
CA PRO A 156 14.45 -1.20 -4.96
C PRO A 156 13.14 -1.47 -5.71
N SER A 157 12.95 -0.84 -6.87
CA SER A 157 11.73 -0.96 -7.69
C SER A 157 11.36 -2.42 -7.97
N SER A 158 12.36 -3.27 -8.19
CA SER A 158 12.27 -4.74 -8.34
C SER A 158 11.62 -5.50 -7.19
N GLN A 159 11.58 -4.87 -6.01
CA GLN A 159 11.04 -5.42 -4.77
C GLN A 159 9.78 -4.68 -4.31
N THR A 160 9.26 -3.75 -5.12
CA THR A 160 7.98 -3.09 -4.85
C THR A 160 6.82 -3.97 -5.29
N GLY A 161 5.75 -4.00 -4.48
CA GLY A 161 4.58 -4.86 -4.73
C GLY A 161 4.85 -6.35 -4.54
N PHE A 162 3.83 -7.15 -4.87
CA PHE A 162 3.91 -8.61 -4.77
C PHE A 162 4.38 -9.24 -6.07
N ALA A 163 5.42 -10.05 -5.96
CA ALA A 163 5.79 -11.09 -6.90
C ALA A 163 6.36 -12.30 -6.13
N PRO A 164 6.05 -13.54 -6.54
CA PRO A 164 6.58 -14.73 -5.90
C PRO A 164 8.11 -14.78 -6.02
N VAL A 165 8.75 -15.25 -4.97
CA VAL A 165 10.18 -15.54 -4.94
C VAL A 165 10.43 -16.86 -5.66
N ILE A 166 11.21 -16.85 -6.73
CA ILE A 166 11.47 -18.08 -7.50
C ILE A 166 12.64 -18.82 -6.86
N ARG A 167 12.42 -20.09 -6.48
CA ARG A 167 13.46 -20.96 -5.90
C ARG A 167 13.70 -22.14 -6.84
N GLY A 168 14.95 -22.54 -6.98
CA GLY A 168 15.34 -23.70 -7.77
C GLY A 168 16.74 -24.20 -7.42
N VAL A 169 17.20 -25.22 -8.13
CA VAL A 169 18.55 -25.76 -8.01
C VAL A 169 19.16 -25.84 -9.41
N ALA A 170 20.35 -25.27 -9.57
CA ALA A 170 21.17 -25.42 -10.76
C ALA A 170 22.23 -26.51 -10.51
N ASN A 171 22.42 -27.41 -11.47
CA ASN A 171 23.43 -28.47 -11.35
C ASN A 171 24.82 -27.99 -11.77
N SER A 172 24.89 -26.90 -12.53
CA SER A 172 26.11 -26.26 -13.02
C SER A 172 26.01 -24.74 -12.91
N ASN A 173 27.00 -24.02 -13.44
CA ASN A 173 26.86 -22.57 -13.64
C ASN A 173 25.84 -22.33 -14.75
N ALA A 174 24.61 -22.01 -14.37
CA ALA A 174 23.46 -22.03 -15.25
C ALA A 174 22.92 -20.62 -15.52
N ARG A 175 22.28 -20.42 -16.67
CA ARG A 175 21.49 -19.22 -16.94
C ARG A 175 20.03 -19.47 -16.59
N VAL A 176 19.48 -18.69 -15.68
CA VAL A 176 18.05 -18.73 -15.34
C VAL A 176 17.34 -17.65 -16.13
N GLU A 177 16.36 -18.04 -16.93
CA GLU A 177 15.48 -17.15 -17.68
C GLU A 177 14.07 -17.23 -17.12
N VAL A 178 13.45 -16.06 -16.88
CA VAL A 178 12.04 -15.98 -16.49
C VAL A 178 11.27 -15.25 -17.58
N ARG A 179 10.21 -15.90 -18.06
CA ARG A 179 9.29 -15.32 -19.04
C ARG A 179 7.90 -15.14 -18.46
N GLN A 180 7.22 -14.06 -18.86
CA GLN A 180 5.80 -13.83 -18.58
C GLN A 180 5.11 -13.46 -19.89
N ASN A 181 4.01 -14.14 -20.24
CA ASN A 181 3.32 -13.95 -21.52
C ASN A 181 4.26 -14.01 -22.74
N ASN A 182 5.21 -14.95 -22.73
CA ASN A 182 6.29 -15.15 -23.71
C ASN A 182 7.37 -14.05 -23.78
N TYR A 183 7.26 -12.96 -23.04
CA TYR A 183 8.32 -11.95 -22.94
C TYR A 183 9.38 -12.38 -21.93
N LEU A 184 10.66 -12.26 -22.28
CA LEU A 184 11.77 -12.43 -21.33
C LEU A 184 11.81 -11.22 -20.39
N ILE A 185 11.52 -11.45 -19.11
CA ILE A 185 11.42 -10.40 -18.09
C ILE A 185 12.60 -10.41 -17.12
N TYR A 186 13.33 -11.52 -17.06
CA TYR A 186 14.48 -11.70 -16.20
C TYR A 186 15.47 -12.70 -16.83
N SER A 187 16.76 -12.42 -16.73
CA SER A 187 17.82 -13.34 -17.12
C SER A 187 19.07 -13.08 -16.28
N GLU A 188 19.55 -14.08 -15.55
CA GLU A 188 20.74 -14.00 -14.72
C GLU A 188 21.52 -15.33 -14.75
N ASN A 189 22.83 -15.28 -14.59
CA ASN A 189 23.65 -16.47 -14.39
C ASN A 189 23.75 -16.78 -12.90
N VAL A 190 23.40 -18.00 -12.51
CA VAL A 190 23.46 -18.47 -11.13
C VAL A 190 24.56 -19.51 -10.96
N PRO A 191 25.34 -19.43 -9.86
CA PRO A 191 26.27 -20.48 -9.44
C PRO A 191 25.59 -21.86 -9.34
N ALA A 192 26.36 -22.93 -9.54
CA ALA A 192 25.90 -24.30 -9.24
C ALA A 192 25.44 -24.40 -7.77
N GLY A 193 24.27 -24.99 -7.55
CA GLY A 193 23.60 -25.11 -6.26
C GLY A 193 22.21 -24.46 -6.23
N PRO A 194 21.60 -24.36 -5.04
CA PRO A 194 20.32 -23.68 -4.86
C PRO A 194 20.41 -22.19 -5.13
N PHE A 195 19.39 -21.65 -5.79
CA PHE A 195 19.25 -20.22 -6.09
C PHE A 195 17.87 -19.69 -5.67
N GLU A 196 17.80 -18.37 -5.46
CA GLU A 196 16.59 -17.64 -5.12
C GLU A 196 16.56 -16.32 -5.89
N LEU A 197 15.48 -16.06 -6.61
CA LEU A 197 15.24 -14.78 -7.31
C LEU A 197 14.12 -14.02 -6.62
N ASN A 198 14.45 -12.88 -6.01
CA ASN A 198 13.52 -12.08 -5.22
C ASN A 198 13.35 -10.62 -5.72
N ASP A 199 13.84 -10.33 -6.93
CA ASP A 199 13.90 -9.00 -7.57
C ASP A 199 13.25 -9.01 -8.98
N ILE A 200 12.23 -9.83 -9.13
CA ILE A 200 11.44 -9.94 -10.36
C ILE A 200 10.37 -8.84 -10.40
N ASN A 201 10.42 -8.02 -11.44
CA ASN A 201 9.35 -7.10 -11.80
C ASN A 201 8.35 -7.83 -12.71
N ALA A 202 7.11 -7.98 -12.23
CA ALA A 202 6.03 -8.47 -13.06
C ALA A 202 5.60 -7.37 -14.05
N VAL A 203 5.37 -7.74 -15.32
CA VAL A 203 4.96 -6.79 -16.37
C VAL A 203 3.44 -6.61 -16.35
N ASN A 204 2.71 -7.63 -15.91
CA ASN A 204 1.26 -7.61 -15.73
C ASN A 204 0.89 -7.92 -14.29
N ARG A 205 -0.36 -7.64 -13.88
CA ARG A 205 -0.89 -8.03 -12.55
C ARG A 205 -1.29 -9.51 -12.47
N SER A 206 -1.11 -10.23 -13.56
CA SER A 206 -1.48 -11.63 -13.71
C SER A 206 -0.69 -12.28 -14.84
N GLY A 207 -0.71 -13.62 -14.87
CA GLY A 207 -0.01 -14.43 -15.86
C GLY A 207 1.26 -15.04 -15.28
N ASP A 208 1.35 -16.37 -15.38
CA ASP A 208 2.38 -17.16 -14.72
C ASP A 208 3.79 -16.86 -15.23
N PHE A 209 4.77 -17.10 -14.36
CA PHE A 209 6.17 -17.06 -14.70
C PHE A 209 6.63 -18.42 -15.21
N TYR A 210 7.13 -18.46 -16.44
CA TYR A 210 7.78 -19.63 -17.03
C TYR A 210 9.28 -19.52 -16.80
N VAL A 211 9.80 -20.38 -15.94
CA VAL A 211 11.22 -20.39 -15.58
C VAL A 211 11.92 -21.45 -16.41
N THR A 212 13.05 -21.11 -17.00
CA THR A 212 13.93 -22.02 -17.72
C THR A 212 15.33 -21.90 -17.13
N VAL A 213 15.85 -22.99 -16.58
CA VAL A 213 17.24 -23.09 -16.12
C VAL A 213 18.03 -23.79 -17.23
N ILE A 214 18.96 -23.07 -17.83
CA ILE A 214 19.82 -23.53 -18.92
C ILE A 214 21.20 -23.84 -18.33
N GLU A 215 21.52 -25.12 -18.22
CA GLU A 215 22.78 -25.61 -17.67
C GLU A 215 23.95 -25.37 -18.64
N ALA A 216 25.18 -25.47 -18.13
CA ALA A 216 26.40 -25.25 -18.92
C ALA A 216 26.58 -26.25 -20.07
N ASP A 217 25.97 -27.43 -19.98
CA ASP A 217 25.95 -28.46 -21.04
C ASP A 217 24.84 -28.24 -22.09
N GLY A 218 24.04 -27.19 -21.91
CA GLY A 218 22.90 -26.85 -22.77
C GLY A 218 21.60 -27.57 -22.42
N SER A 219 21.59 -28.47 -21.43
CA SER A 219 20.36 -29.06 -20.92
C SER A 219 19.47 -27.99 -20.27
N GLN A 220 18.15 -28.17 -20.39
CA GLN A 220 17.18 -27.20 -19.91
C GLN A 220 16.18 -27.86 -18.98
N THR A 221 15.95 -27.24 -17.84
CA THR A 221 14.83 -27.60 -16.95
C THR A 221 13.84 -26.45 -16.89
N THR A 222 12.57 -26.75 -17.04
CA THR A 222 11.50 -25.75 -17.04
C THR A 222 10.49 -26.03 -15.94
N PHE A 223 10.00 -24.96 -15.33
CA PHE A 223 8.92 -25.03 -14.36
C PHE A 223 8.12 -23.73 -14.35
N THR A 224 6.87 -23.81 -13.91
CA THR A 224 5.95 -22.68 -13.88
C THR A 224 5.73 -22.22 -12.45
N VAL A 225 5.84 -20.92 -12.21
CA VAL A 225 5.51 -20.27 -10.94
C VAL A 225 4.28 -19.41 -11.15
N ALA A 226 3.19 -19.83 -10.52
CA ALA A 226 1.92 -19.20 -10.79
C ALA A 226 1.81 -17.80 -10.19
N TYR A 227 1.21 -16.87 -10.93
CA TYR A 227 1.18 -15.45 -10.57
C TYR A 227 -0.18 -14.79 -10.81
N THR A 228 -0.81 -14.36 -9.72
CA THR A 228 -1.92 -13.43 -9.71
C THR A 228 -1.76 -12.53 -8.48
N THR A 229 -1.81 -11.21 -8.65
CA THR A 229 -1.63 -10.28 -7.52
C THR A 229 -2.92 -9.54 -7.15
N LEU A 230 -3.11 -9.33 -5.84
CA LEU A 230 -4.09 -8.39 -5.29
C LEU A 230 -3.33 -7.21 -4.68
N PRO A 231 -3.88 -5.98 -4.70
CA PRO A 231 -3.16 -4.75 -4.32
C PRO A 231 -2.50 -4.75 -2.93
N GLN A 232 -2.91 -5.65 -2.03
CA GLN A 232 -2.42 -5.70 -0.67
C GLN A 232 -1.43 -6.84 -0.40
N LEU A 233 -1.24 -7.78 -1.34
CA LEU A 233 -0.30 -8.89 -1.14
C LEU A 233 1.11 -8.37 -0.90
N VAL A 234 1.85 -9.06 -0.04
CA VAL A 234 3.21 -8.69 0.36
C VAL A 234 4.14 -9.82 -0.01
N ARG A 235 5.27 -9.48 -0.66
CA ARG A 235 6.30 -10.44 -1.06
C ARG A 235 6.83 -11.19 0.16
N ALA A 236 7.17 -12.47 -0.03
CA ALA A 236 7.67 -13.33 1.05
C ALA A 236 8.83 -12.69 1.82
N GLY A 237 8.78 -12.74 3.15
CA GLY A 237 9.79 -12.16 4.05
C GLY A 237 9.65 -10.64 4.28
N GLN A 238 8.83 -9.94 3.50
CA GLN A 238 8.61 -8.50 3.69
C GLN A 238 7.45 -8.23 4.66
N TRP A 239 7.61 -7.17 5.45
CA TRP A 239 6.57 -6.65 6.34
C TRP A 239 6.25 -5.21 5.92
N ASN A 240 4.97 -4.83 5.99
CA ASN A 240 4.57 -3.42 6.02
C ASN A 240 3.79 -3.16 7.29
N TYR A 241 4.07 -2.04 7.94
CA TYR A 241 3.38 -1.63 9.16
C TYR A 241 3.01 -0.15 9.10
N GLN A 242 1.98 0.23 9.84
CA GLN A 242 1.63 1.62 10.09
C GLN A 242 1.11 1.76 11.52
N LEU A 243 1.66 2.73 12.24
CA LEU A 243 1.22 3.16 13.57
C LEU A 243 0.75 4.60 13.45
N SER A 244 -0.44 4.90 13.96
CA SER A 244 -1.06 6.22 13.86
C SER A 244 -1.72 6.57 15.18
N ALA A 245 -1.52 7.79 15.65
CA ALA A 245 -2.14 8.30 16.86
C ALA A 245 -2.47 9.79 16.69
N GLY A 246 -3.67 10.21 17.06
CA GLY A 246 -4.11 11.59 16.88
C GLY A 246 -5.59 11.79 17.14
N LYS A 247 -6.18 12.80 16.52
CA LYS A 247 -7.62 13.05 16.54
C LYS A 247 -8.20 12.89 15.15
N TYR A 248 -9.35 12.24 15.06
CA TYR A 248 -10.11 12.14 13.81
C TYR A 248 -10.37 13.53 13.22
N HIS A 249 -10.18 13.68 11.90
CA HIS A 249 -10.33 14.96 11.22
C HIS A 249 -10.58 14.75 9.72
N ASP A 250 -11.82 14.90 9.28
CA ASP A 250 -12.26 14.69 7.89
C ASP A 250 -12.74 15.99 7.20
N GLY A 251 -12.36 17.14 7.76
CA GLY A 251 -12.79 18.45 7.27
C GLY A 251 -14.17 18.92 7.75
N ALA A 252 -14.92 18.07 8.46
CA ALA A 252 -16.16 18.47 9.12
C ALA A 252 -15.93 18.87 10.59
N ASP A 253 -16.72 19.84 11.05
CA ASP A 253 -16.73 20.29 12.44
C ASP A 253 -17.48 19.29 13.36
N GLY A 254 -17.26 19.41 14.68
CA GLY A 254 -17.97 18.62 15.69
C GLY A 254 -17.12 17.52 16.33
N TYR A 255 -17.73 16.36 16.59
CA TYR A 255 -17.08 15.25 17.32
C TYR A 255 -15.83 14.76 16.57
N ALA A 256 -14.68 14.81 17.25
CA ALA A 256 -13.36 14.49 16.72
C ALA A 256 -12.59 13.65 17.76
N PRO A 257 -12.91 12.34 17.88
CA PRO A 257 -12.35 11.50 18.93
C PRO A 257 -10.84 11.32 18.79
N ALA A 258 -10.15 11.23 19.93
CA ALA A 258 -8.80 10.67 19.94
C ALA A 258 -8.84 9.23 19.41
N LEU A 259 -7.88 8.88 18.56
CA LEU A 259 -7.73 7.57 17.95
C LEU A 259 -6.27 7.10 17.97
N MET A 260 -6.13 5.79 18.01
CA MET A 260 -4.89 5.06 17.77
C MET A 260 -5.19 3.88 16.85
N GLN A 261 -4.44 3.77 15.76
CA GLN A 261 -4.54 2.67 14.79
C GLN A 261 -3.17 2.02 14.61
N SER A 262 -3.15 0.70 14.62
CA SER A 262 -2.02 -0.10 14.18
C SER A 262 -2.46 -1.03 13.06
N SER A 263 -1.61 -1.17 12.04
CA SER A 263 -1.84 -2.05 10.90
C SER A 263 -0.53 -2.74 10.54
N LEU A 264 -0.60 -4.03 10.26
CA LEU A 264 0.54 -4.89 9.98
C LEU A 264 0.17 -5.85 8.87
N SER A 265 1.09 -6.06 7.93
CA SER A 265 1.01 -7.08 6.91
C SER A 265 2.35 -7.79 6.77
N TYR A 266 2.32 -9.10 6.56
CA TYR A 266 3.53 -9.93 6.44
C TYR A 266 3.38 -10.99 5.36
N GLY A 267 4.31 -11.03 4.40
CA GLY A 267 4.42 -12.13 3.45
C GLY A 267 5.05 -13.35 4.10
N LEU A 268 4.24 -14.33 4.54
CA LEU A 268 4.75 -15.57 5.14
C LEU A 268 5.57 -16.39 4.16
N ASN A 269 5.08 -16.52 2.93
CA ASN A 269 5.71 -17.24 1.83
C ASN A 269 5.12 -16.74 0.49
N ASN A 270 5.45 -17.42 -0.61
CA ASN A 270 4.94 -17.05 -1.95
C ASN A 270 3.42 -17.20 -2.11
N THR A 271 2.79 -17.95 -1.21
CA THR A 271 1.38 -18.25 -1.26
C THR A 271 0.62 -17.34 -0.31
N PHE A 272 1.07 -17.14 0.93
CA PHE A 272 0.28 -16.50 1.99
C PHE A 272 0.86 -15.16 2.46
N THR A 273 -0.02 -14.17 2.58
CA THR A 273 0.21 -12.89 3.28
C THR A 273 -0.78 -12.80 4.45
N LEU A 274 -0.29 -12.51 5.64
CA LEU A 274 -1.13 -12.22 6.80
C LEU A 274 -1.35 -10.71 6.94
N TYR A 275 -2.54 -10.33 7.37
CA TYR A 275 -2.91 -8.96 7.72
C TYR A 275 -3.48 -8.93 9.12
N GLY A 276 -3.17 -7.89 9.87
CA GLY A 276 -3.71 -7.70 11.21
C GLY A 276 -3.66 -6.24 11.62
N GLY A 277 -4.59 -5.83 12.47
CA GLY A 277 -4.60 -4.48 12.99
C GLY A 277 -5.55 -4.31 14.15
N ALA A 278 -5.31 -3.25 14.92
CA ALA A 278 -6.19 -2.79 15.97
C ALA A 278 -6.47 -1.30 15.78
N LEU A 279 -7.70 -0.90 16.06
CA LEU A 279 -8.11 0.50 16.06
C LEU A 279 -8.89 0.76 17.34
N ALA A 280 -8.45 1.76 18.09
CA ALA A 280 -9.10 2.22 19.30
C ALA A 280 -9.36 3.72 19.18
N ALA A 281 -10.56 4.15 19.51
CA ALA A 281 -10.91 5.55 19.61
C ALA A 281 -11.88 5.77 20.77
N GLU A 282 -12.17 7.01 21.12
CA GLU A 282 -13.21 7.31 22.11
C GLU A 282 -14.54 6.68 21.68
N ASN A 283 -15.11 5.84 22.55
CA ASN A 283 -16.34 5.09 22.32
C ASN A 283 -16.30 4.05 21.19
N TYR A 284 -15.13 3.72 20.63
CA TYR A 284 -15.01 2.78 19.52
C TYR A 284 -13.78 1.87 19.64
N ARG A 285 -13.93 0.59 19.33
CA ARG A 285 -12.80 -0.34 19.20
C ARG A 285 -13.06 -1.37 18.11
N ALA A 286 -12.04 -1.68 17.33
CA ALA A 286 -12.09 -2.71 16.32
C ALA A 286 -10.75 -3.47 16.24
N GLY A 287 -10.85 -4.76 15.94
CA GLY A 287 -9.75 -5.61 15.53
C GLY A 287 -10.02 -6.13 14.12
N ALA A 288 -8.95 -6.35 13.38
CA ALA A 288 -9.02 -6.94 12.05
C ALA A 288 -7.94 -8.02 11.90
N PHE A 289 -8.30 -9.07 11.18
CA PHE A 289 -7.39 -10.14 10.79
C PHE A 289 -7.74 -10.58 9.37
N GLY A 290 -6.73 -10.85 8.55
CA GLY A 290 -6.95 -11.33 7.20
C GLY A 290 -5.83 -12.20 6.68
N VAL A 291 -6.16 -12.93 5.64
CA VAL A 291 -5.23 -13.76 4.88
C VAL A 291 -5.42 -13.44 3.41
N GLY A 292 -4.33 -13.10 2.74
CA GLY A 292 -4.22 -13.07 1.30
C GLY A 292 -3.50 -14.33 0.84
N SER A 293 -3.98 -14.93 -0.23
CA SER A 293 -3.35 -16.07 -0.87
C SER A 293 -3.21 -15.86 -2.37
N ASN A 294 -2.06 -16.24 -2.93
CA ASN A 294 -1.86 -16.47 -4.35
C ASN A 294 -1.80 -18.00 -4.57
N LEU A 295 -2.94 -18.61 -4.90
CA LEU A 295 -3.13 -20.06 -5.01
C LEU A 295 -2.83 -20.60 -6.42
N GLY A 296 -2.16 -19.79 -7.25
CA GLY A 296 -1.78 -20.17 -8.60
C GLY A 296 -2.97 -20.38 -9.53
N GLU A 297 -3.21 -21.62 -9.98
CA GLU A 297 -4.28 -21.95 -10.92
C GLU A 297 -5.69 -21.59 -10.40
N ILE A 298 -5.88 -21.57 -9.08
CA ILE A 298 -7.14 -21.17 -8.45
C ILE A 298 -7.29 -19.63 -8.47
N GLY A 299 -6.21 -18.88 -8.65
CA GLY A 299 -6.18 -17.41 -8.58
C GLY A 299 -5.70 -16.91 -7.22
N ALA A 300 -5.89 -15.61 -6.98
CA ALA A 300 -5.61 -14.97 -5.72
C ALA A 300 -6.91 -14.68 -4.95
N LEU A 301 -6.90 -14.96 -3.65
CA LEU A 301 -8.00 -14.68 -2.73
C LEU A 301 -7.48 -13.82 -1.59
N LEU A 302 -8.25 -12.83 -1.17
CA LEU A 302 -7.98 -12.11 0.07
C LEU A 302 -9.26 -12.05 0.88
N SER A 303 -9.16 -12.53 2.10
CA SER A 303 -10.25 -12.57 3.07
C SER A 303 -9.85 -11.78 4.29
N ARG A 304 -10.64 -10.76 4.66
CA ARG A 304 -10.44 -9.94 5.86
C ARG A 304 -11.68 -10.01 6.74
N LEU A 305 -11.47 -10.28 8.02
CA LEU A 305 -12.47 -10.26 9.08
C LEU A 305 -12.23 -9.04 9.96
N TYR A 306 -13.31 -8.35 10.31
CA TYR A 306 -13.34 -7.23 11.22
C TYR A 306 -14.30 -7.58 12.35
N ALA A 307 -13.92 -7.29 13.58
CA ALA A 307 -14.81 -7.39 14.72
C ALA A 307 -14.61 -6.15 15.59
N GLY A 308 -15.70 -5.54 16.02
CA GLY A 308 -15.63 -4.30 16.79
C GLY A 308 -16.88 -4.02 17.58
N GLY A 309 -16.77 -3.00 18.42
CA GLY A 309 -17.90 -2.47 19.17
C GLY A 309 -17.81 -0.96 19.31
N THR A 310 -18.98 -0.34 19.30
CA THR A 310 -19.16 1.11 19.46
C THR A 310 -20.17 1.39 20.57
N THR A 311 -19.96 2.47 21.32
CA THR A 311 -20.94 3.03 22.25
C THR A 311 -21.55 4.26 21.60
N LEU A 312 -22.79 4.09 21.14
CA LEU A 312 -23.56 5.12 20.45
C LEU A 312 -23.79 6.35 21.35
N ALA A 313 -24.16 7.47 20.74
CA ALA A 313 -24.42 8.70 21.47
C ALA A 313 -25.55 8.58 22.50
N ASN A 314 -26.55 7.74 22.22
CA ASN A 314 -27.64 7.38 23.14
C ASN A 314 -27.25 6.40 24.27
N GLY A 315 -25.97 6.01 24.35
CA GLY A 315 -25.44 5.10 25.37
C GLY A 315 -25.59 3.61 25.05
N GLN A 316 -26.28 3.23 23.97
CA GLN A 316 -26.37 1.84 23.55
C GLN A 316 -25.03 1.32 23.06
N ARG A 317 -24.68 0.08 23.46
CA ARG A 317 -23.51 -0.62 22.95
C ARG A 317 -23.91 -1.49 21.77
N LYS A 318 -23.24 -1.28 20.63
CA LYS A 318 -23.37 -2.13 19.44
C LYS A 318 -22.09 -2.93 19.26
N GLN A 319 -22.24 -4.19 18.85
CA GLN A 319 -21.14 -5.07 18.51
C GLN A 319 -21.48 -5.76 17.20
N GLY A 320 -20.49 -5.92 16.34
CA GLY A 320 -20.70 -6.53 15.05
C GLY A 320 -19.40 -6.93 14.38
N GLY A 321 -19.57 -7.73 13.33
CA GLY A 321 -18.49 -8.15 12.47
C GLY A 321 -18.73 -7.74 11.03
N SER A 322 -17.64 -7.62 10.29
CA SER A 322 -17.66 -7.48 8.84
C SER A 322 -16.68 -8.46 8.23
N VAL A 323 -17.00 -8.98 7.06
CA VAL A 323 -16.10 -9.81 6.26
C VAL A 323 -15.97 -9.22 4.87
N ARG A 324 -14.76 -9.17 4.34
CA ARG A 324 -14.46 -8.70 2.99
C ARG A 324 -13.69 -9.76 2.23
N PHE A 325 -14.17 -10.09 1.03
CA PHE A 325 -13.53 -11.03 0.11
C PHE A 325 -13.15 -10.32 -1.19
N LEU A 326 -11.90 -10.46 -1.61
CA LEU A 326 -11.41 -10.06 -2.93
C LEU A 326 -10.90 -11.30 -3.64
N TYR A 327 -11.30 -11.49 -4.88
CA TYR A 327 -10.83 -12.60 -5.70
C TYR A 327 -10.39 -12.08 -7.05
N ALA A 328 -9.24 -12.54 -7.52
CA ALA A 328 -8.73 -12.28 -8.86
C ALA A 328 -8.20 -13.58 -9.44
N LYS A 329 -8.39 -13.78 -10.73
CA LYS A 329 -7.82 -14.89 -11.48
C LYS A 329 -7.60 -14.47 -12.92
N SER A 330 -6.49 -14.90 -13.50
CA SER A 330 -6.25 -14.78 -14.93
C SER A 330 -6.29 -16.14 -15.60
N PHE A 331 -6.94 -16.17 -16.75
CA PHE A 331 -7.07 -17.33 -17.62
C PHE A 331 -6.25 -17.07 -18.88
N LEU A 332 -5.02 -17.58 -18.90
CA LEU A 332 -4.08 -17.39 -20.00
C LEU A 332 -4.59 -17.96 -21.33
N SER A 333 -5.25 -19.12 -21.30
CA SER A 333 -5.75 -19.80 -22.51
C SER A 333 -6.84 -19.01 -23.22
N SER A 334 -7.72 -18.35 -22.48
CA SER A 334 -8.80 -17.51 -23.02
C SER A 334 -8.44 -16.01 -23.06
N LYS A 335 -7.23 -15.64 -22.60
CA LYS A 335 -6.79 -14.24 -22.40
C LYS A 335 -7.81 -13.43 -21.59
N THR A 336 -8.38 -14.04 -20.56
CA THR A 336 -9.42 -13.43 -19.72
C THR A 336 -8.86 -13.11 -18.34
N ASP A 337 -8.91 -11.85 -17.94
CA ASP A 337 -8.67 -11.46 -16.55
C ASP A 337 -10.01 -11.29 -15.85
N PHE A 338 -10.21 -12.07 -14.78
CA PHE A 338 -11.41 -12.04 -13.96
C PHE A 338 -11.05 -11.48 -12.59
N GLN A 339 -11.67 -10.36 -12.22
CA GLN A 339 -11.51 -9.76 -10.91
C GLN A 339 -12.87 -9.43 -10.31
N ILE A 340 -13.17 -10.00 -9.15
CA ILE A 340 -14.33 -9.62 -8.36
C ILE A 340 -13.90 -8.49 -7.43
N ALA A 341 -14.45 -7.31 -7.68
CA ALA A 341 -14.28 -6.12 -6.86
C ALA A 341 -15.07 -6.24 -5.54
N GLY A 342 -14.61 -7.12 -4.64
CA GLY A 342 -14.87 -7.00 -3.20
C GLY A 342 -16.31 -7.27 -2.74
N TYR A 343 -16.62 -8.48 -2.27
CA TYR A 343 -17.87 -8.68 -1.51
C TYR A 343 -17.63 -8.35 -0.04
N ARG A 344 -18.30 -7.32 0.49
CA ARG A 344 -18.30 -6.99 1.92
C ARG A 344 -19.67 -7.30 2.51
N TYR A 345 -19.69 -8.12 3.55
CA TYR A 345 -20.89 -8.38 4.34
C TYR A 345 -20.66 -7.89 5.76
N SER A 346 -21.58 -7.09 6.28
CA SER A 346 -21.52 -6.52 7.62
C SER A 346 -22.78 -6.88 8.39
N THR A 347 -22.62 -7.31 9.64
CA THR A 347 -23.76 -7.54 10.53
C THR A 347 -24.44 -6.21 10.89
N ALA A 348 -25.72 -6.22 11.24
CA ALA A 348 -26.46 -5.01 11.63
C ALA A 348 -25.87 -4.22 12.82
N GLY A 349 -25.03 -4.86 13.65
CA GLY A 349 -24.35 -4.20 14.77
C GLY A 349 -22.94 -3.69 14.45
N TYR A 350 -22.48 -3.81 13.21
CA TYR A 350 -21.14 -3.39 12.79
C TYR A 350 -21.15 -1.91 12.38
N TYR A 351 -20.18 -1.16 12.90
CA TYR A 351 -19.92 0.24 12.54
C TYR A 351 -18.45 0.36 12.13
N SER A 352 -18.18 1.10 11.06
CA SER A 352 -16.82 1.65 10.83
C SER A 352 -16.56 2.80 11.81
N LEU A 353 -15.30 3.25 11.91
CA LEU A 353 -14.99 4.43 12.73
C LEU A 353 -15.73 5.67 12.21
N SER A 354 -15.76 5.86 10.90
CA SER A 354 -16.48 6.98 10.27
C SER A 354 -17.98 6.93 10.55
N ASP A 355 -18.60 5.73 10.52
CA ASP A 355 -20.02 5.59 10.89
C ASP A 355 -20.26 5.97 12.34
N ALA A 356 -19.39 5.53 13.26
CA ALA A 356 -19.51 5.86 14.69
C ALA A 356 -19.30 7.35 14.97
N VAL A 357 -18.39 8.01 14.23
CA VAL A 357 -18.20 9.46 14.34
C VAL A 357 -19.42 10.21 13.79
N ASN A 358 -19.91 9.82 12.61
CA ASN A 358 -21.08 10.43 11.99
C ASN A 358 -22.35 10.24 12.83
N GLU A 359 -22.54 9.05 13.40
CA GLU A 359 -23.62 8.75 14.34
C GLU A 359 -23.65 9.74 15.51
N ARG A 360 -22.49 9.97 16.14
CA ARG A 360 -22.42 10.87 17.28
C ARG A 360 -22.50 12.35 16.89
N ARG A 361 -21.99 12.73 15.71
CA ARG A 361 -22.12 14.11 15.20
C ARG A 361 -23.57 14.48 14.96
N ARG A 362 -24.38 13.56 14.47
CA ARG A 362 -25.81 13.77 14.17
C ARG A 362 -26.71 13.73 15.40
N TRP A 363 -26.19 13.35 16.57
CA TRP A 363 -27.00 13.22 17.78
C TRP A 363 -27.21 14.56 18.48
N HIS A 364 -28.46 15.03 18.48
CA HIS A 364 -28.87 16.28 19.11
C HIS A 364 -30.13 16.07 19.94
N ASN A 365 -30.08 16.45 21.23
CA ASN A 365 -31.24 16.47 22.15
C ASN A 365 -32.08 15.18 22.20
N GLY A 366 -31.49 14.01 22.02
CA GLY A 366 -32.21 12.73 22.07
C GLY A 366 -32.64 12.17 20.71
N LEU A 367 -32.34 12.86 19.61
CA LEU A 367 -32.70 12.49 18.24
C LEU A 367 -31.49 12.60 17.30
N TYR A 368 -31.54 11.88 16.17
CA TYR A 368 -30.55 11.99 15.09
C TYR A 368 -31.03 12.95 14.02
N GLU A 369 -30.23 13.95 13.72
CA GLU A 369 -30.40 14.85 12.59
C GLU A 369 -29.94 14.16 11.30
N ASN A 370 -30.79 14.17 10.27
CA ASN A 370 -30.49 13.61 8.96
C ASN A 370 -30.78 14.63 7.88
N ASP A 371 -29.96 14.58 6.84
CA ASP A 371 -30.04 15.50 5.70
C ASP A 371 -30.76 14.83 4.53
N TYR A 372 -31.63 15.58 3.85
CA TYR A 372 -32.20 15.19 2.56
C TYR A 372 -32.20 16.37 1.58
N TRP A 373 -32.02 16.04 0.29
CA TRP A 373 -32.03 16.98 -0.82
C TRP A 373 -33.33 16.76 -1.59
N PRO A 374 -34.31 17.68 -1.50
CA PRO A 374 -35.53 17.57 -2.28
C PRO A 374 -35.20 17.58 -3.78
N SER A 375 -35.70 16.58 -4.51
CA SER A 375 -35.38 16.37 -5.94
C SER A 375 -36.10 17.33 -6.89
N ASP A 376 -37.10 18.06 -6.41
CA ASP A 376 -38.16 18.58 -7.27
C ASP A 376 -38.19 20.11 -7.42
N GLU A 377 -37.19 20.85 -6.92
CA GLU A 377 -37.16 22.32 -7.01
C GLU A 377 -35.82 22.89 -7.54
N TYR A 378 -35.75 23.02 -8.87
CA TYR A 378 -35.06 24.07 -9.66
C TYR A 378 -33.52 24.09 -9.88
N GLU A 379 -33.19 24.89 -10.93
CA GLU A 379 -31.94 25.22 -11.63
C GLU A 379 -30.61 24.53 -11.27
N SER A 380 -30.04 23.86 -12.28
CA SER A 380 -28.86 22.97 -12.26
C SER A 380 -27.52 23.55 -11.77
N TRP A 381 -27.48 24.78 -11.26
CA TRP A 381 -26.26 25.48 -10.85
C TRP A 381 -26.26 25.99 -9.41
N GLN A 382 -27.36 25.85 -8.64
CA GLN A 382 -27.36 26.17 -7.21
C GLN A 382 -27.25 24.89 -6.38
N ALA A 383 -26.14 24.74 -5.63
CA ALA A 383 -26.07 23.71 -4.60
C ALA A 383 -27.08 24.06 -3.49
N SER A 384 -28.16 23.29 -3.36
CA SER A 384 -29.14 23.48 -2.29
C SER A 384 -28.52 23.17 -0.93
N ALA A 385 -28.86 23.99 0.08
CA ALA A 385 -28.60 23.64 1.46
C ALA A 385 -29.48 22.42 1.82
N PRO A 386 -28.92 21.38 2.46
CA PRO A 386 -29.71 20.24 2.89
C PRO A 386 -30.86 20.67 3.81
N GLN A 387 -32.03 20.03 3.68
CA GLN A 387 -33.06 20.12 4.71
C GLN A 387 -32.84 19.02 5.76
N HIS A 388 -33.19 19.33 7.00
CA HIS A 388 -32.95 18.45 8.15
C HIS A 388 -34.25 17.82 8.68
N TYR A 389 -34.20 16.53 9.02
CA TYR A 389 -35.26 15.85 9.76
C TYR A 389 -34.68 15.01 10.89
N TYR A 390 -35.50 14.74 11.92
CA TYR A 390 -35.05 14.07 13.13
C TYR A 390 -35.65 12.67 13.27
N THR A 391 -34.82 11.68 13.57
CA THR A 391 -35.23 10.29 13.80
C THR A 391 -34.79 9.79 15.17
N SER A 392 -35.48 8.78 15.71
CA SER A 392 -35.08 8.13 16.96
C SER A 392 -34.04 7.02 16.77
N TRP A 393 -33.71 6.66 15.52
CA TRP A 393 -32.66 5.69 15.16
C TRP A 393 -31.70 6.28 14.13
N PHE A 394 -30.44 5.85 14.19
CA PHE A 394 -29.42 6.19 13.21
C PHE A 394 -29.63 5.38 11.92
N LEU A 395 -29.57 6.06 10.78
CA LEU A 395 -29.80 5.51 9.44
C LEU A 395 -28.49 5.10 8.74
#